data_AF-A0A183CWL0-F1
#
_entry.id   AF-A0A183CWL0-F1
#
_cell.length_a   1.000
_cell.length_b   1.000
_cell.length_c   1.000
_cell.angle_alpha   90.00
_cell.angle_beta   90.00
_cell.angle_gamma   90.00
#
_symmetry.space_group_name_H-M   'P 1'
#
loop_
_entity.id
_entity.type
_entity.pdbx_description
1 polymer ?
#
loop_
_entity_poly.entity_id
_entity_poly.type
_entity_poly.pdbx_seq_one_letter_code
_entity_poly.pdbx_strand_id
1 'polypeptide(L)'
;MTLTSVQYSNEAGPGKWLQIDQELETRNGQTVGTSRPTGHSVLVDVRFELPYDAQGADAEELQAKLQALNRLIEIGVSVFKNLFYLSLSVIKTQIPVRRTNFS
;
A
#
# COMPACT_ATOMS: atom_id res chain seq x y z
N MET A 1 24.23 4.42 15.64
CA MET A 1 23.96 3.76 14.34
C MET A 1 22.75 4.41 13.73
N THR A 2 22.83 4.92 12.50
CA THR A 2 21.69 5.60 11.83
C THR A 2 20.95 4.61 10.93
N LEU A 3 19.67 4.87 10.62
CA LEU A 3 18.89 4.02 9.70
C LEU A 3 19.52 3.94 8.29
N THR A 4 20.16 5.02 7.83
CA THR A 4 20.88 5.05 6.53
C THR A 4 22.08 4.09 6.46
N SER A 5 22.56 3.60 7.60
CA SER A 5 23.64 2.62 7.68
C SER A 5 23.17 1.17 7.83
N VAL A 6 21.85 0.96 7.97
CA VAL A 6 21.23 -0.37 8.08
C VAL A 6 21.13 -0.98 6.68
N GLN A 7 21.56 -2.24 6.54
CA GLN A 7 21.54 -2.97 5.28
C GLN A 7 20.22 -3.69 5.05
N TYR A 8 19.91 -3.96 3.78
CA TYR A 8 18.83 -4.86 3.41
C TYR A 8 19.33 -6.31 3.41
N SER A 9 18.61 -7.22 4.06
CA SER A 9 18.91 -8.65 4.09
C SER A 9 17.69 -9.44 4.57
N ASN A 10 17.49 -10.62 4.01
CA ASN A 10 16.49 -11.59 4.49
C ASN A 10 17.07 -12.58 5.51
N GLU A 11 18.39 -12.58 5.70
CA GLU A 11 19.09 -13.49 6.61
C GLU A 11 19.54 -12.77 7.88
N ALA A 12 19.54 -13.50 9.00
CA ALA A 12 20.08 -13.03 10.26
C ALA A 12 21.59 -12.82 10.14
N GLY A 13 22.08 -11.68 10.62
CA GLY A 13 23.49 -11.33 10.58
C GLY A 13 24.24 -11.75 11.84
N PRO A 14 25.57 -11.61 11.86
CA PRO A 14 26.37 -11.78 13.07
C PRO A 14 26.11 -10.71 14.15
N GLY A 15 25.34 -9.67 13.82
CA GLY A 15 25.09 -8.52 14.68
C GLY A 15 26.31 -7.61 14.84
N LYS A 16 26.12 -6.51 15.58
CA LYS A 16 27.16 -5.54 15.92
C LYS A 16 27.06 -5.14 17.39
N TRP A 17 28.19 -5.09 18.07
CA TRP A 17 28.27 -4.52 19.42
C TRP A 17 28.14 -2.99 19.35
N LEU A 18 27.17 -2.45 20.09
CA LEU A 18 26.92 -1.02 20.22
C LEU A 18 27.10 -0.61 21.69
N GLN A 19 27.83 0.49 21.91
CA GLN A 19 27.97 1.11 23.22
C GLN A 19 26.64 1.71 23.67
N ILE A 20 26.33 1.56 24.96
CA ILE A 20 25.18 2.20 25.59
C ILE A 20 25.62 3.52 26.20
N ASP A 21 24.93 4.58 25.82
CA ASP A 21 25.13 5.95 26.28
C ASP A 21 24.02 6.37 27.25
N GLN A 22 24.34 7.24 28.20
CA GLN A 22 23.41 7.67 29.25
C GLN A 22 22.55 8.88 28.84
N GLU A 23 23.03 9.71 27.92
CA GLU A 23 22.38 10.98 27.56
C GLU A 23 21.96 11.03 26.09
N LEU A 24 20.92 11.81 25.84
CA LEU A 24 20.36 12.08 24.52
C LEU A 24 20.81 13.46 24.03
N GLU A 25 21.30 13.54 22.81
CA GLU A 25 21.59 14.80 22.16
C GLU A 25 20.38 15.23 21.32
N THR A 26 19.86 16.44 21.59
CA THR A 26 18.72 16.99 20.87
C THR A 26 19.05 18.29 20.16
N ARG A 27 18.46 18.48 18.98
CA ARG A 27 18.53 19.72 18.21
C ARG A 27 17.13 20.04 17.70
N ASN A 28 16.63 21.24 17.99
CA ASN A 28 15.28 21.68 17.60
C ASN A 28 14.17 20.70 18.02
N GLY A 29 14.29 20.10 19.22
CA GLY A 29 13.33 19.12 19.73
C GLY A 29 13.42 17.71 19.11
N GLN A 30 14.39 17.46 18.22
CA GLN A 30 14.62 16.14 17.63
C GLN A 30 15.91 15.52 18.17
N THR A 31 15.88 14.21 18.40
CA THR A 31 17.08 13.42 18.72
C THR A 31 18.02 13.39 17.53
N VAL A 32 19.28 13.76 17.74
CA VAL A 32 20.34 13.71 16.72
C VAL A 32 21.48 12.77 17.10
N GLY A 33 21.58 12.36 18.36
CA GLY A 33 22.66 11.50 18.84
C GLY A 33 22.49 11.08 20.30
N THR A 34 23.51 10.41 20.82
CA THR A 34 23.64 10.00 22.22
C THR A 34 25.04 10.30 22.70
N SER A 35 25.21 10.46 24.02
CA SER A 35 26.52 10.75 24.62
C SER A 35 26.63 10.22 26.05
N ARG A 36 27.82 10.37 26.64
CA ARG A 36 28.23 9.83 27.95
C ARG A 36 28.16 8.30 28.00
N PRO A 37 29.21 7.64 27.48
CA PRO A 37 29.28 6.19 27.46
C PRO A 37 29.21 5.60 28.86
N THR A 38 28.39 4.56 29.03
CA THR A 38 28.23 3.84 30.30
C THR A 38 29.33 2.80 30.54
N GLY A 39 30.06 2.41 29.49
CA GLY A 39 30.99 1.27 29.52
C GLY A 39 30.32 -0.08 29.25
N HIS A 40 28.99 -0.13 29.11
CA HIS A 40 28.24 -1.32 28.72
C HIS A 40 27.96 -1.34 27.22
N SER A 41 27.90 -2.54 26.65
CA SER A 41 27.58 -2.75 25.24
C SER A 41 26.48 -3.78 25.06
N VAL A 42 25.72 -3.65 23.97
CA VAL A 42 24.67 -4.58 23.56
C VAL A 42 24.96 -5.10 22.15
N LEU A 43 24.72 -6.40 21.92
CA LEU A 43 24.81 -6.99 20.59
C LEU A 43 23.47 -6.81 19.87
N VAL A 44 23.48 -6.15 18.72
CA VAL A 44 22.27 -5.87 17.95
C VAL A 44 22.42 -6.37 16.52
N ASP A 45 21.47 -7.17 16.06
CA ASP A 45 21.28 -7.48 14.65
C ASP A 45 20.10 -6.66 14.12
N VAL A 46 20.36 -5.74 13.18
CA VAL A 46 19.36 -4.87 12.57
C VAL A 46 19.53 -4.93 11.06
N ARG A 47 18.42 -5.19 10.36
CA ARG A 47 18.34 -5.25 8.91
C ARG A 47 16.97 -4.77 8.45
N PHE A 48 16.92 -4.21 7.25
CA PHE A 48 15.68 -4.07 6.52
C PHE A 48 15.42 -5.37 5.74
N GLU A 49 14.18 -5.85 5.73
CA GLU A 49 13.82 -6.95 4.84
C GLU A 49 13.81 -6.46 3.40
N LEU A 50 14.22 -7.33 2.47
CA LEU A 50 14.08 -7.04 1.06
C LEU A 50 12.58 -6.97 0.71
N PRO A 51 12.15 -6.01 -0.13
CA PRO A 51 10.79 -6.04 -0.64
C PRO A 51 10.52 -7.37 -1.33
N TYR A 52 9.27 -7.84 -1.26
CA TYR A 52 8.88 -9.04 -1.97
C TYR A 52 9.11 -8.84 -3.47
N ASP A 53 10.04 -9.62 -4.02
CA ASP A 53 10.41 -9.56 -5.42
C ASP A 53 9.63 -10.63 -6.17
N ALA A 54 8.45 -10.25 -6.67
CA ALA A 54 7.70 -11.07 -7.60
C ALA A 54 8.48 -11.11 -8.92
N GLN A 55 9.45 -12.02 -9.05
CA GLN A 55 10.13 -12.28 -10.32
C GLN A 55 9.62 -13.57 -10.97
N GLY A 56 9.67 -13.58 -12.30
CA GLY A 56 9.41 -14.77 -13.11
C GLY A 56 7.93 -15.10 -13.29
N ALA A 57 7.65 -16.40 -13.49
CA ALA A 57 6.33 -16.89 -13.89
C ALA A 57 5.21 -16.52 -12.90
N ASP A 58 5.51 -16.44 -11.61
CA ASP A 58 4.53 -16.13 -10.56
C ASP A 58 4.00 -14.69 -10.66
N ALA A 59 4.84 -13.74 -11.09
CA ALA A 59 4.47 -12.34 -11.25
C ALA A 59 3.59 -12.13 -12.48
N GLU A 60 3.93 -12.77 -13.60
CA GLU A 60 3.13 -12.73 -14.82
C GLU A 60 1.78 -13.42 -14.63
N GLU A 61 1.76 -14.57 -13.96
CA GLU A 61 0.51 -15.28 -13.63
C GLU A 61 -0.38 -14.44 -12.71
N LEU A 62 0.21 -13.84 -11.66
CA LEU A 62 -0.52 -12.95 -10.77
C LEU A 62 -1.08 -11.74 -11.53
N GLN A 63 -0.28 -11.14 -12.41
CA GLN A 63 -0.70 -10.02 -13.24
C GLN A 63 -1.85 -10.41 -14.18
N ALA A 64 -1.79 -11.59 -14.80
CA ALA A 64 -2.85 -12.11 -15.65
C ALA A 64 -4.15 -12.35 -14.86
N LYS A 65 -4.06 -12.93 -13.65
CA LYS A 65 -5.20 -13.12 -12.74
C LYS A 65 -5.83 -11.78 -12.34
N LEU A 66 -5.02 -10.78 -12.01
CA LEU A 66 -5.51 -9.44 -11.67
C LEU A 66 -6.21 -8.77 -12.85
N GLN A 67 -5.68 -8.88 -14.06
CA GLN A 67 -6.32 -8.35 -15.26
C GLN A 67 -7.65 -9.05 -15.57
N ALA A 68 -7.72 -10.37 -15.44
CA ALA A 68 -8.96 -11.12 -15.62
C ALA A 68 -10.04 -10.66 -14.63
N LEU A 69 -9.67 -10.46 -13.36
CA LEU A 69 -10.57 -9.99 -12.32
C LEU A 69 -11.08 -8.57 -12.61
N ASN A 70 -10.19 -7.66 -13.02
CA ASN A 70 -10.58 -6.30 -13.40
C ASN A 70 -11.56 -6.28 -14.58
N ARG A 71 -11.35 -7.13 -15.59
CA ARG A 71 -12.30 -7.27 -16.72
C ARG A 71 -13.67 -7.76 -16.27
N LEU A 72 -13.73 -8.74 -15.36
CA LEU A 72 -15.01 -9.23 -14.84
C LEU A 72 -15.77 -8.13 -14.09
N ILE A 73 -15.08 -7.31 -13.31
CA ILE A 73 -15.67 -6.14 -12.63
C ILE A 73 -16.21 -5.15 -13.66
N GLU A 74 -15.43 -4.79 -14.68
CA GLU A 74 -15.85 -3.87 -15.74
C GLU A 74 -17.09 -4.37 -16.48
N ILE A 75 -17.12 -5.67 -16.82
CA ILE A 75 -18.28 -6.30 -17.47
C ILE A 75 -19.51 -6.19 -16.56
N GLY A 76 -19.38 -6.53 -15.26
CA GLY A 76 -20.48 -6.44 -14.31
C GLY A 76 -21.05 -5.01 -14.19
N VAL A 77 -20.18 -4.01 -14.09
CA VAL A 77 -20.57 -2.59 -14.06
C VAL A 77 -21.27 -2.18 -15.36
N SER A 78 -20.76 -2.63 -16.50
CA SER A 78 -21.33 -2.32 -17.82
C SER A 78 -22.71 -2.95 -18.01
N VAL A 79 -22.88 -4.22 -17.60
CA VAL A 79 -24.19 -4.91 -17.64
C VAL A 79 -25.19 -4.21 -16.74
N PHE A 80 -24.81 -3.86 -15.51
CA PHE A 80 -25.69 -3.14 -14.59
C PHE A 80 -26.12 -1.78 -15.17
N LYS A 81 -25.16 -1.03 -15.71
CA LYS A 81 -25.41 0.26 -16.35
C LYS A 81 -26.38 0.12 -17.55
N ASN A 82 -26.18 -0.88 -18.39
CA ASN A 82 -27.05 -1.15 -19.54
C ASN A 82 -28.46 -1.55 -19.12
N LEU A 83 -28.60 -2.42 -18.12
CA LEU A 83 -29.91 -2.80 -17.55
C LEU A 83 -30.62 -1.58 -16.95
N PHE A 84 -29.88 -0.71 -16.26
CA PHE A 84 -30.42 0.53 -15.70
C PHE A 84 -30.93 1.48 -16.81
N TYR A 85 -30.16 1.72 -17.87
CA TYR A 85 -30.60 2.55 -19.00
C TYR A 85 -31.76 1.96 -19.77
N LEU A 86 -31.80 0.63 -19.92
CA LEU A 86 -32.92 -0.07 -20.56
C LEU A 86 -34.19 0.13 -19.73
N SER A 87 -34.11 -0.06 -18.41
CA SER A 87 -35.23 0.18 -17.50
C SER A 87 -35.75 1.62 -17.58
N LEU A 88 -34.85 2.62 -17.52
CA LEU A 88 -35.24 4.03 -17.70
C LEU A 88 -35.90 4.30 -19.06
N SER A 89 -35.40 3.69 -20.13
CA SER A 89 -35.97 3.84 -21.48
C SER A 89 -37.37 3.25 -21.56
N VAL A 90 -37.60 2.06 -21.00
CA VAL A 90 -38.91 1.42 -20.93
C VAL A 90 -39.89 2.27 -20.11
N ILE A 91 -39.47 2.78 -18.95
CA ILE A 91 -40.31 3.65 -18.10
C ILE A 91 -40.72 4.93 -18.85
N LYS A 92 -39.78 5.58 -19.55
CA LYS A 92 -40.06 6.79 -20.34
C LYS A 92 -41.07 6.55 -21.46
N THR A 93 -41.07 5.37 -22.08
CA THR A 93 -42.02 5.02 -23.16
C THR A 93 -43.42 4.67 -22.65
N GLN A 94 -43.57 4.22 -21.40
CA GLN A 94 -44.84 3.78 -20.82
C GLN A 94 -45.58 4.88 -20.06
N ILE A 95 -44.97 6.04 -19.83
CA ILE A 95 -45.64 7.21 -19.22
C ILE A 95 -46.18 8.11 -20.34
N PRO A 96 -47.49 8.17 -20.59
CA PRO A 96 -48.04 9.09 -21.56
C PRO A 96 -47.81 10.53 -21.08
N VAL A 97 -47.10 11.33 -21.87
CA VAL A 97 -46.92 12.77 -21.62
C VAL A 97 -48.30 13.43 -21.70
N ARG A 98 -48.92 13.74 -20.56
CA ARG A 98 -50.08 14.64 -20.53
C ARG A 98 -49.62 16.01 -21.01
N ARG A 99 -49.96 16.37 -22.25
CA ARG A 99 -49.95 17.78 -22.68
C ARG A 99 -51.00 18.51 -21.85
N THR A 100 -50.57 19.19 -20.79
CA THR A 100 -51.36 20.25 -20.18
C THR A 100 -51.36 21.43 -21.14
N ASN A 101 -52.40 21.56 -21.94
CA ASN A 101 -52.68 22.78 -22.67
C ASN A 101 -53.17 23.80 -21.63
N PHE A 102 -52.31 24.75 -21.25
CA PHE A 102 -52.78 25.97 -20.59
C PHE A 102 -53.46 26.82 -21.66
N SER A 103 -54.75 27.12 -21.43
CA SER A 103 -55.54 28.06 -22.23
C SER A 103 -55.19 29.50 -21.84
#